data_AF-A0A6B3KR34-F1
#
_entry.id   AF-A0A6B3KR34-F1
#
_cell.length_a   1.000
_cell.length_b   1.000
_cell.length_c   1.000
_cell.angle_alpha   90.00
_cell.angle_beta   90.00
_cell.angle_gamma   90.00
#
_symmetry.space_group_name_H-M   'P 1'
#
loop_
_entity.id
_entity.type
_entity.pdbx_description
1 polymer ?
#
loop_
_entity_poly.entity_id
_entity_poly.type
_entity_poly.pdbx_seq_one_letter_code
_entity_poly.pdbx_strand_id
1 'polypeptide(L)'
;GQKVDVQGVTKGKGFQGTIKRYNFRMGDATHGNSLSHRAPGSLGQRQTPGRVFPGKKMSGHMGAVQQSTQNLEVVKVDVERGLIAIRGAVPGAAGGDVIVRPASKA
;
A
#
# COMPACT_ATOMS: atom_id res chain seq x y z
N GLY A 1 7.32 -22.51 11.92
CA GLY A 1 5.91 -22.95 12.07
C GLY A 1 5.22 -23.08 10.71
N GLN A 2 3.92 -23.37 10.69
CA GLN A 2 3.12 -23.35 9.46
C GLN A 2 3.09 -21.94 8.86
N LYS A 3 3.07 -21.84 7.52
CA LYS A 3 2.94 -20.55 6.82
C LYS A 3 1.47 -20.23 6.54
N VAL A 4 1.10 -18.96 6.74
CA VAL A 4 -0.24 -18.45 6.53
C VAL A 4 -0.22 -17.15 5.72
N ASP A 5 -1.30 -16.90 4.99
CA ASP A 5 -1.58 -15.63 4.36
C ASP A 5 -2.62 -14.88 5.21
N VAL A 6 -2.34 -13.62 5.54
CA VAL A 6 -3.24 -12.79 6.35
C VAL A 6 -3.77 -11.64 5.50
N GLN A 7 -5.09 -11.61 5.31
CA GLN A 7 -5.79 -10.57 4.57
C GLN A 7 -6.52 -9.62 5.51
N GLY A 8 -6.45 -8.32 5.23
CA GLY A 8 -7.16 -7.30 5.99
C GLY A 8 -7.27 -5.97 5.25
N VAL A 9 -8.16 -5.11 5.74
CA VAL A 9 -8.33 -3.76 5.21
C VAL A 9 -7.20 -2.87 5.73
N THR A 10 -6.39 -2.33 4.82
CA THR A 10 -5.28 -1.45 5.17
C THR A 10 -5.74 -0.14 5.81
N LYS A 11 -4.91 0.43 6.70
CA LYS A 11 -5.16 1.76 7.27
C LYS A 11 -5.39 2.80 6.16
N GLY A 12 -6.54 3.46 6.20
CA GLY A 12 -6.87 4.57 5.30
C GLY A 12 -5.93 5.75 5.52
N LYS A 13 -5.49 6.36 4.42
CA LYS A 13 -4.69 7.59 4.41
C LYS A 13 -5.44 8.75 3.77
N GLY A 14 -6.69 8.57 3.32
CA GLY A 14 -7.45 9.62 2.63
C GLY A 14 -6.84 9.99 1.28
N PHE A 15 -7.01 11.24 0.85
CA PHE A 15 -6.43 11.75 -0.40
C PHE A 15 -4.93 11.98 -0.25
N GLN A 16 -4.13 11.31 -1.07
CA GLN A 16 -2.67 11.36 -1.01
C GLN A 16 -2.06 11.79 -2.35
N GLY A 17 -1.03 12.62 -2.28
CA GLY A 17 -0.24 13.06 -3.43
C GLY A 17 0.58 11.92 -4.06
N THR A 18 1.08 12.13 -5.29
CA THR A 18 1.84 11.12 -6.05
C THR A 18 3.12 10.65 -5.36
N ILE A 19 3.79 11.53 -4.62
CA ILE A 19 4.98 11.17 -3.83
C ILE A 19 4.63 10.11 -2.79
N LYS A 20 3.57 10.29 -2.01
CA LYS A 20 3.20 9.33 -0.95
C LYS A 20 2.48 8.10 -1.49
N ARG A 21 1.65 8.26 -2.51
CA ARG A 21 0.83 7.18 -3.09
C ARG A 21 1.64 6.25 -4.00
N TYR A 22 2.61 6.81 -4.72
CA TYR A 22 3.34 6.12 -5.79
C TYR A 22 4.87 6.28 -5.73
N ASN A 23 5.40 6.82 -4.63
CA ASN A 23 6.84 7.00 -4.41
C ASN A 23 7.52 7.83 -5.51
N PHE A 24 6.82 8.82 -6.07
CA PHE A 24 7.43 9.79 -6.99
C PHE A 24 8.52 10.58 -6.26
N ARG A 25 9.56 10.99 -7.00
CA ARG A 25 10.56 11.93 -6.49
C ARG A 25 9.99 13.35 -6.49
N MET A 26 10.44 14.16 -5.54
CA MET A 26 10.21 15.60 -5.57
C MET A 26 11.09 16.28 -6.63
N GLY A 27 10.67 17.44 -7.11
CA GLY A 27 11.58 18.34 -7.84
C GLY A 27 12.54 19.05 -6.88
N ASP A 28 13.46 19.83 -7.43
CA ASP A 28 14.45 20.56 -6.63
C ASP A 28 13.76 21.46 -5.59
N ALA A 29 14.33 21.49 -4.39
CA ALA A 29 13.79 22.29 -3.29
C ALA A 29 14.07 23.79 -3.46
N THR A 30 15.15 24.15 -4.18
CA THR A 30 15.61 25.52 -4.39
C THR A 30 15.92 25.74 -5.89
N HIS A 31 16.96 26.54 -6.21
CA HIS A 31 17.46 26.78 -7.57
C HIS A 31 16.38 27.19 -8.59
N GLY A 32 15.45 28.06 -8.17
CA GLY A 32 14.45 28.65 -9.06
C GLY A 32 13.21 27.79 -9.32
N ASN A 33 13.01 26.69 -8.59
CA ASN A 33 11.75 25.93 -8.68
C ASN A 33 10.55 26.83 -8.35
N SER A 34 9.65 26.96 -9.32
CA SER A 34 8.43 27.76 -9.20
C SER A 34 7.23 26.85 -8.89
N LEU A 35 6.86 26.79 -7.61
CA LEU A 35 5.63 26.13 -7.08
C LEU A 35 5.45 24.65 -7.47
N SER A 36 6.53 23.94 -7.83
CA SER A 36 6.45 22.61 -8.44
C SER A 36 7.21 21.52 -7.65
N HIS A 37 7.63 21.79 -6.41
CA HIS A 37 8.44 20.86 -5.61
C HIS A 37 7.82 19.45 -5.46
N ARG A 38 6.50 19.37 -5.29
CA ARG A 38 5.78 18.10 -5.07
C ARG A 38 4.79 17.76 -6.18
N ALA A 39 4.91 18.43 -7.33
CA ALA A 39 4.07 18.21 -8.49
C ALA A 39 4.36 16.82 -9.10
N PRO A 40 3.39 16.21 -9.82
CA PRO A 40 3.59 14.92 -10.49
C PRO A 40 4.54 14.97 -11.69
N GLY A 41 4.98 16.17 -12.10
CA GLY A 41 5.72 16.38 -13.34
C GLY A 41 4.85 16.15 -14.58
N SER A 42 5.47 15.72 -15.68
CA SER A 42 4.74 15.45 -16.92
C SER A 42 3.76 14.27 -16.79
N LEU A 43 2.60 14.43 -17.41
CA LEU A 43 1.51 13.45 -17.39
C LEU A 43 1.35 12.67 -18.71
N GLY A 44 2.10 13.02 -19.76
CA GLY A 44 2.03 12.37 -21.07
C GLY A 44 2.96 12.99 -22.12
N GLN A 45 2.85 12.52 -23.36
CA GLN A 45 3.53 13.08 -24.53
C GLN A 45 2.67 14.20 -25.19
N ARG A 46 3.18 14.81 -26.26
CA ARG A 46 2.53 15.92 -27.01
C ARG A 46 1.44 15.39 -27.98
N GLN A 47 1.52 15.73 -29.27
CA GLN A 47 0.46 15.53 -30.27
C GLN A 47 0.02 14.06 -30.40
N THR A 48 0.99 13.15 -30.41
CA THR A 48 0.72 11.71 -30.41
C THR A 48 1.26 11.14 -29.09
N PRO A 49 0.42 10.56 -28.21
CA PRO A 49 -0.99 10.17 -28.40
C PRO A 49 -2.02 11.26 -28.06
N GLY A 50 -1.61 12.47 -27.65
CA GLY A 50 -2.54 13.59 -27.40
C GLY A 50 -3.47 13.39 -26.19
N ARG A 51 -3.18 12.40 -25.33
CA ARG A 51 -4.00 12.07 -24.16
C ARG A 51 -3.17 11.43 -23.05
N VAL A 52 -3.72 11.42 -21.84
CA VAL A 52 -3.19 10.65 -20.72
C VAL A 52 -3.66 9.19 -20.82
N PHE A 53 -2.76 8.24 -20.63
CA PHE A 53 -3.12 6.82 -20.65
C PHE A 53 -3.91 6.39 -19.40
N PRO A 54 -4.86 5.44 -19.53
CA PRO A 54 -5.49 4.80 -18.37
C PRO A 54 -4.45 4.17 -17.43
N GLY A 55 -4.71 4.22 -16.12
CA GLY A 55 -3.77 3.72 -15.12
C GLY A 55 -2.58 4.64 -14.83
N LYS A 56 -2.53 5.86 -15.40
CA LYS A 56 -1.50 6.85 -15.03
C LYS A 56 -1.54 7.11 -13.53
N LYS A 57 -0.38 6.94 -12.89
CA LYS A 57 -0.18 7.19 -11.46
C LYS A 57 -0.41 8.67 -11.13
N MET A 58 -1.49 8.98 -10.41
CA MET A 58 -1.93 10.33 -10.01
C MET A 58 -2.36 10.40 -8.55
N SER A 59 -2.43 11.60 -7.98
CA SER A 59 -2.95 11.78 -6.61
C SER A 59 -4.36 11.19 -6.46
N GLY A 60 -4.70 10.73 -5.26
CA GLY A 60 -6.00 10.17 -4.99
C GLY A 60 -6.06 9.38 -3.69
N HIS A 61 -7.18 8.68 -3.46
CA HIS A 61 -7.39 7.90 -2.25
C HIS A 61 -6.34 6.78 -2.09
N MET A 62 -5.77 6.64 -0.89
CA MET A 62 -4.76 5.64 -0.55
C MET A 62 -5.13 4.90 0.74
N GLY A 63 -4.96 3.58 0.76
CA GLY A 63 -5.37 2.73 1.88
C GLY A 63 -6.88 2.46 1.88
N ALA A 64 -7.40 1.90 2.98
CA ALA A 64 -8.78 1.41 3.10
C ALA A 64 -9.16 0.41 1.99
N VAL A 65 -8.18 -0.36 1.53
CA VAL A 65 -8.35 -1.43 0.53
C VAL A 65 -7.91 -2.75 1.13
N GLN A 66 -8.52 -3.84 0.66
CA GLN A 66 -8.11 -5.20 1.00
C GLN A 66 -6.69 -5.46 0.48
N GLN A 67 -5.82 -5.95 1.37
CA GLN A 67 -4.47 -6.42 1.03
C GLN A 67 -4.19 -7.71 1.81
N SER A 68 -3.33 -8.56 1.23
CA SER A 68 -2.89 -9.79 1.86
C SER A 68 -1.37 -9.76 2.03
N THR A 69 -0.89 -9.94 3.25
CA THR A 69 0.52 -10.25 3.50
C THR A 69 0.68 -11.76 3.43
N GLN A 70 1.51 -12.24 2.51
CA GLN A 70 1.69 -13.66 2.24
C GLN A 70 2.84 -14.27 3.03
N ASN A 71 2.79 -15.59 3.21
CA ASN A 71 3.87 -16.42 3.77
C ASN A 71 4.35 -15.99 5.16
N LEU A 72 3.44 -15.50 6.01
CA LEU A 72 3.74 -15.19 7.39
C LEU A 72 3.87 -16.47 8.21
N GLU A 73 4.82 -16.49 9.14
CA GLU A 73 5.09 -17.65 9.97
C GLU A 73 4.23 -17.63 11.24
N VAL A 74 3.52 -18.71 11.51
CA VAL A 74 2.85 -18.93 12.82
C VAL A 74 3.92 -19.32 13.84
N VAL A 75 4.06 -18.49 14.88
CA VAL A 75 5.03 -18.67 15.97
C VAL A 75 4.41 -19.43 17.14
N LYS A 76 3.17 -19.12 17.49
CA LYS A 76 2.46 -19.76 18.60
C LYS A 76 0.96 -19.80 18.32
N VAL A 77 0.32 -20.89 18.70
CA VAL A 77 -1.14 -20.99 18.79
C VAL A 77 -1.47 -21.25 20.25
N ASP A 78 -2.37 -20.44 20.81
CA ASP A 78 -2.85 -20.54 22.19
C ASP A 78 -4.35 -20.78 22.13
N VAL A 79 -4.74 -22.05 22.16
CA VAL A 79 -6.13 -22.49 21.95
C VAL A 79 -7.02 -22.07 23.13
N GLU A 80 -6.49 -22.10 24.35
CA GLU A 80 -7.24 -21.73 25.57
C GLU A 80 -7.66 -20.27 25.55
N ARG A 81 -6.80 -19.38 25.02
CA ARG A 81 -7.10 -17.95 24.90
C ARG A 81 -7.68 -17.56 23.54
N GLY A 82 -7.76 -18.49 22.59
CA GLY A 82 -8.18 -18.22 21.21
C GLY A 82 -7.24 -17.28 20.46
N LEU A 83 -5.94 -17.33 20.73
CA LEU A 83 -4.95 -16.42 20.15
C LEU A 83 -4.01 -17.13 19.17
N ILE A 84 -3.62 -16.40 18.12
CA ILE A 84 -2.56 -16.81 17.18
C ILE A 84 -1.48 -15.71 17.12
N ALA A 85 -0.23 -16.10 17.36
CA ALA A 85 0.92 -15.22 17.23
C ALA A 85 1.59 -15.45 15.87
N ILE A 86 1.58 -14.42 15.03
CA ILE A 86 2.12 -14.45 13.67
C ILE A 86 3.34 -13.52 13.60
N ARG A 87 4.44 -14.01 13.03
CA ARG A 87 5.65 -13.22 12.82
C ARG A 87 5.49 -12.31 11.63
N GLY A 88 5.39 -11.01 11.86
CA GLY A 88 5.38 -9.98 10.82
C GLY A 88 4.23 -8.99 10.96
N ALA A 89 4.10 -8.10 9.98
CA ALA A 89 3.05 -7.09 9.96
C ALA A 89 1.78 -7.60 9.28
N VAL A 90 0.65 -7.45 9.97
CA VAL A 90 -0.69 -7.76 9.47
C VAL A 90 -1.33 -6.48 8.90
N PRO A 91 -2.04 -6.54 7.76
CA PRO A 91 -2.72 -5.36 7.22
C PRO A 91 -3.83 -4.85 8.14
N GLY A 92 -3.81 -3.55 8.45
CA GLY A 92 -4.92 -2.86 9.13
C GLY A 92 -4.52 -2.17 10.42
N ALA A 93 -5.54 -1.66 11.14
CA ALA A 93 -5.39 -1.09 12.47
C ALA A 93 -5.63 -2.17 13.54
N ALA A 94 -5.17 -1.91 14.76
CA ALA A 94 -5.51 -2.76 15.91
C ALA A 94 -7.03 -2.78 16.09
N GLY A 95 -7.58 -3.96 16.38
CA GLY A 95 -9.04 -4.17 16.50
C GLY A 95 -9.78 -4.31 15.16
N GLY A 96 -9.09 -4.25 14.03
CA GLY A 96 -9.69 -4.55 12.73
C GLY A 96 -9.77 -6.05 12.45
N ASP A 97 -10.79 -6.46 11.72
CA ASP A 97 -10.96 -7.85 11.29
C ASP A 97 -9.90 -8.27 10.26
N VAL A 98 -9.44 -9.50 10.39
CA VAL A 98 -8.49 -10.12 9.47
C VAL A 98 -8.89 -11.55 9.17
N ILE A 99 -8.57 -12.00 7.96
CA ILE A 99 -8.81 -13.37 7.51
C ILE A 99 -7.46 -14.08 7.41
N VAL A 100 -7.29 -15.16 8.16
CA VAL A 100 -6.09 -16.01 8.15
C VAL A 100 -6.39 -17.25 7.32
N ARG A 101 -5.51 -17.60 6.36
CA ARG A 101 -5.63 -18.80 5.53
C ARG A 101 -4.29 -19.54 5.47
N PRO A 102 -4.29 -20.86 5.19
CA PRO A 102 -3.07 -21.56 4.79
C PRO A 102 -2.39 -20.84 3.62
N ALA A 103 -1.06 -20.73 3.66
CA ALA A 103 -0.31 -20.02 2.62
C ALA A 103 -0.46 -20.69 1.26
N SER A 104 -0.70 -19.90 0.20
CA SER A 104 -0.98 -20.45 -1.13
C SER A 104 0.27 -20.85 -1.93
N LYS A 105 1.47 -20.52 -1.44
CA LYS A 105 2.76 -20.67 -2.16
C LYS A 105 3.81 -21.44 -1.35
N ALA A 106 3.42 -21.98 -0.20
CA ALA A 106 4.31 -22.61 0.76
C ALA A 106 4.35 -24.12 0.58
#